data_AF-A0A9Q0WBY1-F1
#
_entry.id   AF-A0A9Q0WBY1-F1
#
_cell.length_a   1.000
_cell.length_b   1.000
_cell.length_c   1.000
_cell.angle_alpha   90.00
_cell.angle_beta   90.00
_cell.angle_gamma   90.00
#
_symmetry.space_group_name_H-M   'P 1'
#
loop_
_entity.id
_entity.type
_entity.pdbx_description
1 polymer ?
#
loop_
_entity_poly.entity_id
_entity_poly.type
_entity_poly.pdbx_seq_one_letter_code
_entity_poly.pdbx_strand_id
1 'polypeptide(L)'
;MEASIAETSEKLIALKNVKIVIESQEEDKMQVRVDLSGDETQKVFNKALTNLARSAPPIPGFRREKGGKTTKVPREFLLQILGEDRVTNFVIQEIVTSTMADYVKKGKSER
;
A
#
# COMPACT_ATOMS: atom_id res chain seq x y z
N MET A 1 -14.64 10.22 -19.38
CA MET A 1 -13.95 10.21 -18.07
C MET A 1 -12.91 9.11 -18.13
N GLU A 2 -11.70 9.42 -18.62
CA GLU A 2 -10.58 8.47 -18.71
C GLU A 2 -9.37 9.04 -17.96
N ALA A 3 -9.60 9.51 -16.73
CA ALA A 3 -8.52 9.90 -15.84
C ALA A 3 -8.14 8.72 -14.94
N SER A 4 -6.83 8.46 -14.87
CA SER A 4 -6.12 7.83 -13.74
C SER A 4 -5.91 6.30 -13.69
N ILE A 5 -6.03 5.57 -14.81
CA ILE A 5 -5.47 4.19 -14.85
C ILE A 5 -3.93 4.24 -14.89
N ALA A 6 -3.36 5.22 -15.60
CA ALA A 6 -1.91 5.41 -15.72
C ALA A 6 -1.25 5.96 -14.44
N GLU A 7 -1.96 6.74 -13.61
CA GLU A 7 -1.40 7.23 -12.33
C GLU A 7 -1.34 6.14 -11.25
N THR A 8 -2.11 5.06 -11.42
CA THR A 8 -2.11 3.94 -10.47
C THR A 8 -0.86 3.09 -10.65
N SER A 9 -0.39 2.86 -11.88
CA SER A 9 0.75 1.96 -12.15
C SER A 9 2.10 2.46 -11.61
N GLU A 10 2.33 3.77 -11.55
CA GLU A 10 3.55 4.33 -10.94
C GLU A 10 3.55 4.25 -9.40
N LYS A 11 2.37 4.03 -8.78
CA LYS A 11 2.21 4.07 -7.33
C LYS A 11 2.21 2.70 -6.66
N LEU A 12 1.94 1.61 -7.39
CA LEU A 12 1.88 0.27 -6.82
C LEU A 12 3.24 -0.22 -6.32
N ILE A 13 3.23 -0.99 -5.24
CA ILE A 13 4.43 -1.61 -4.70
C ILE A 13 4.69 -2.88 -5.47
N ALA A 14 5.89 -3.02 -6.03
CA ALA A 14 6.35 -4.30 -6.55
C ALA A 14 6.62 -5.23 -5.37
N LEU A 15 5.63 -6.06 -5.03
CA LEU A 15 5.73 -7.08 -4.00
C LEU A 15 6.46 -8.30 -4.58
N LYS A 16 7.48 -8.80 -3.88
CA LYS A 16 8.23 -9.99 -4.32
C LYS A 16 7.76 -11.22 -3.56
N ASN A 17 7.74 -12.36 -4.23
CA ASN A 17 7.42 -13.67 -3.63
C ASN A 17 6.03 -13.73 -2.97
N VAL A 18 5.06 -13.02 -3.54
CA VAL A 18 3.65 -13.10 -3.10
C VAL A 18 3.05 -14.40 -3.62
N LYS A 19 2.44 -15.18 -2.73
CA LYS A 19 1.67 -16.35 -3.13
C LYS A 19 0.19 -15.99 -3.13
N ILE A 20 -0.42 -16.08 -4.30
CA ILE A 20 -1.85 -15.85 -4.51
C ILE A 20 -2.52 -17.21 -4.68
N VAL A 21 -3.52 -17.50 -3.86
CA VAL A 21 -4.28 -18.76 -3.89
C VAL A 21 -5.75 -18.43 -4.10
N ILE A 22 -6.38 -19.12 -5.04
CA ILE A 22 -7.84 -19.08 -5.23
C ILE A 22 -8.42 -20.16 -4.34
N GLU A 23 -9.17 -19.77 -3.32
CA GLU A 23 -9.71 -20.71 -2.33
C GLU A 23 -11.04 -21.30 -2.80
N SER A 24 -11.89 -20.48 -3.42
CA SER A 24 -13.13 -20.91 -4.04
C SER A 24 -13.49 -19.99 -5.21
N GLN A 25 -14.20 -20.56 -6.17
CA GLN A 25 -14.78 -19.84 -7.29
C GLN A 25 -16.18 -20.40 -7.53
N GLU A 26 -17.18 -19.64 -7.12
CA GLU A 26 -18.60 -19.83 -7.42
C GLU A 26 -18.96 -18.98 -8.66
N GLU A 27 -20.18 -19.12 -9.20
CA GLU A 27 -20.58 -18.46 -10.47
C GLU A 27 -20.40 -16.93 -10.44
N ASP A 28 -20.58 -16.32 -9.27
CA ASP A 28 -20.59 -14.87 -9.04
C ASP A 28 -19.64 -14.41 -7.92
N LYS A 29 -18.93 -15.34 -7.27
CA LYS A 29 -18.01 -15.03 -6.15
C LYS A 29 -16.69 -15.75 -6.29
N MET A 30 -15.62 -15.04 -5.92
CA MET A 30 -14.28 -15.57 -5.90
C MET A 30 -13.63 -15.24 -4.56
N GLN A 31 -13.11 -16.25 -3.87
CA GLN A 31 -12.33 -16.08 -2.65
C GLN A 31 -10.85 -16.20 -2.98
N VAL A 32 -10.08 -15.17 -2.64
CA VAL A 32 -8.65 -15.10 -2.92
C VAL A 32 -7.90 -14.89 -1.61
N ARG A 33 -6.93 -15.76 -1.35
CA ARG A 33 -5.97 -15.64 -0.26
C ARG A 33 -4.64 -15.14 -0.78
N VAL A 34 -4.07 -14.17 -0.07
CA VAL A 34 -2.76 -13.61 -0.35
C VAL A 34 -1.85 -13.91 0.82
N ASP A 35 -0.85 -14.76 0.61
CA ASP A 35 0.17 -15.06 1.60
C ASP A 35 1.40 -14.18 1.34
N LEU A 36 1.81 -13.43 2.37
CA LEU A 36 2.92 -12.48 2.35
C LEU A 36 3.86 -12.74 3.52
N SER A 37 5.16 -12.59 3.27
CA SER A 37 6.15 -12.61 4.35
C SER A 37 6.09 -11.32 5.19
N GLY A 38 6.54 -11.40 6.44
CA GLY A 38 6.65 -10.23 7.32
C GLY A 38 7.52 -9.11 6.72
N ASP A 39 8.60 -9.48 6.02
CA ASP A 39 9.50 -8.51 5.38
C ASP A 39 8.81 -7.71 4.27
N GLU A 40 7.97 -8.37 3.45
CA GLU A 40 7.20 -7.67 2.41
C GLU A 40 6.13 -6.77 3.05
N THR A 41 5.42 -7.26 4.07
CA THR A 41 4.44 -6.45 4.82
C THR A 41 5.09 -5.21 5.44
N GLN A 42 6.30 -5.35 6.01
CA GLN A 42 7.05 -4.24 6.60
C GLN A 42 7.45 -3.18 5.56
N LYS A 43 7.79 -3.59 4.33
CA LYS A 43 8.07 -2.65 3.22
C LYS A 43 6.83 -1.84 2.86
N VAL A 44 5.68 -2.50 2.75
CA VAL A 44 4.40 -1.81 2.49
C VAL A 44 4.08 -0.84 3.61
N PHE A 45 4.18 -1.28 4.86
CA PHE A 45 4.00 -0.43 6.03
C PHE A 45 4.86 0.82 6.00
N ASN A 46 6.18 0.66 5.76
CA ASN A 46 7.10 1.79 5.72
C ASN A 46 6.74 2.80 4.62
N LYS A 47 6.29 2.33 3.45
CA LYS A 47 5.85 3.20 2.35
C LYS A 47 4.53 3.89 2.67
N ALA A 48 3.55 3.15 3.20
CA ALA A 48 2.25 3.69 3.60
C ALA A 48 2.43 4.81 4.64
N LEU A 49 3.23 4.55 5.68
CA LEU A 49 3.55 5.53 6.71
C LEU A 49 4.23 6.78 6.12
N THR A 50 5.19 6.60 5.21
CA THR A 50 5.88 7.71 4.53
C THR A 50 4.92 8.53 3.65
N ASN A 51 4.02 7.86 2.92
CA ASN A 51 3.05 8.51 2.05
C ASN A 51 2.02 9.32 2.85
N LEU A 52 1.51 8.75 3.95
CA LEU A 52 0.59 9.43 4.87
C LEU A 52 1.27 10.61 5.56
N ALA A 53 2.54 10.47 5.97
CA ALA A 53 3.30 11.56 6.57
C ALA A 53 3.51 12.75 5.60
N ARG A 54 3.63 12.50 4.29
CA ARG A 54 3.77 13.57 3.27
C ARG A 54 2.50 14.42 3.14
N SER A 55 1.33 13.80 3.23
CA SER A 55 0.03 14.49 3.13
C SER A 55 -0.49 15.01 4.48
N ALA A 56 0.18 14.68 5.58
CA ALA A 56 -0.20 15.13 6.91
C ALA A 56 0.00 16.64 7.11
N PRO A 57 -0.80 17.27 7.99
CA PRO A 57 -0.53 18.63 8.47
C PRO A 57 0.84 18.71 9.15
N PRO A 58 1.37 19.93 9.40
CA PRO A 58 2.61 20.11 10.13
C PRO A 58 2.59 19.36 11.47
N ILE A 59 3.64 18.58 11.73
CA ILE A 59 3.72 17.75 12.92
C ILE A 59 4.30 18.60 14.06
N PRO A 60 3.61 18.71 15.22
CA PRO A 60 4.09 19.50 16.35
C PRO A 60 5.50 19.07 16.79
N GLY A 61 6.37 20.05 17.07
CA GLY A 61 7.76 19.78 17.48
C GLY A 61 8.71 19.40 16.33
N PHE A 62 8.20 19.19 15.10
CA PHE A 62 9.03 18.84 13.95
C PHE A 62 8.94 19.92 12.86
N ARG A 63 10.09 20.48 12.50
CA ARG A 63 10.20 21.50 11.44
C ARG A 63 10.13 20.82 10.07
N ARG A 64 9.30 21.36 9.16
CA ARG A 64 9.31 20.97 7.74
C ARG A 64 10.54 21.55 7.03
N GLU A 65 11.18 20.74 6.18
CA GLU A 65 12.15 21.26 5.22
C GLU A 65 11.43 22.09 4.15
N LYS A 66 12.18 23.01 3.52
CA LYS A 66 11.68 23.76 2.35
C LYS A 66 11.20 22.74 1.30
N GLY A 67 9.91 22.75 0.98
CA GLY A 67 9.27 21.75 0.12
C GLY A 67 8.30 20.80 0.82
N GLY A 68 7.94 21.04 2.09
CA GLY A 68 6.82 20.36 2.77
C GLY A 68 7.11 18.95 3.30
N LYS A 69 8.34 18.45 3.09
CA LYS A 69 8.80 17.19 3.67
C LYS A 69 9.13 17.42 5.15
N THR A 70 8.46 16.70 6.04
CA THR A 70 8.86 16.65 7.45
C THR A 70 10.01 15.65 7.55
N THR A 71 11.24 16.14 7.69
CA THR A 71 12.40 15.26 7.88
C THR A 71 12.61 14.98 9.36
N LYS A 72 13.13 13.78 9.67
CA LYS A 72 13.57 13.37 11.02
C LYS A 72 12.46 13.14 12.06
N VAL A 73 11.24 12.79 11.65
CA VAL A 73 10.21 12.30 12.59
C VAL A 73 10.40 10.79 12.82
N PRO A 74 10.49 10.31 14.07
CA PRO A 74 10.51 8.88 14.38
C PRO A 74 9.26 8.18 13.83
N ARG A 75 9.41 6.94 13.33
CA ARG A 75 8.29 6.18 12.75
C ARG A 75 7.20 5.90 13.77
N GLU A 76 7.56 5.58 15.01
CA GLU A 76 6.61 5.34 16.10
C GLU A 76 5.78 6.60 16.38
N PHE A 77 6.41 7.78 16.37
CA PHE A 77 5.71 9.05 16.53
C PHE A 77 4.77 9.34 15.34
N LEU A 78 5.22 9.06 14.11
CA LEU A 78 4.35 9.16 12.93
C LEU A 78 3.14 8.24 13.05
N LEU A 79 3.34 7.01 13.50
CA LEU A 79 2.27 6.03 13.67
C LEU A 79 1.23 6.53 14.70
N GLN A 80 1.69 7.07 15.83
CA GLN A 80 0.82 7.65 16.85
C GLN A 80 -0.01 8.83 16.32
N ILE A 81 0.63 9.78 15.61
CA ILE A 81 -0.06 10.97 15.09
C ILE A 81 -1.01 10.63 13.92
N LEU A 82 -0.62 9.68 13.06
CA LEU A 82 -1.42 9.29 11.90
C LEU A 82 -2.55 8.31 12.27
N GLY A 83 -2.39 7.59 13.38
CA GLY A 83 -3.29 6.57 13.89
C GLY A 83 -2.97 5.18 13.34
N GLU A 84 -2.82 4.20 14.25
CA GLU A 84 -2.51 2.81 13.92
C GLU A 84 -3.53 2.17 12.98
N ASP A 85 -4.82 2.33 13.29
CA ASP A 85 -5.92 1.80 12.48
C ASP A 85 -5.91 2.36 11.06
N ARG A 86 -5.67 3.66 10.93
CA ARG A 86 -5.60 4.33 9.63
C ARG A 86 -4.45 3.79 8.81
N VAL A 87 -3.26 3.67 9.41
CA VAL A 87 -2.07 3.14 8.72
C VAL A 87 -2.31 1.68 8.32
N THR A 88 -2.87 0.87 9.21
CA THR A 88 -3.18 -0.56 8.96
C THR A 88 -4.14 -0.73 7.79
N ASN A 89 -5.23 0.04 7.75
CA ASN A 89 -6.18 0.00 6.64
C ASN A 89 -5.53 0.38 5.30
N PHE A 90 -4.67 1.40 5.30
CA PHE A 90 -3.90 1.77 4.10
C PHE A 90 -2.96 0.66 3.63
N VAL A 91 -2.30 -0.05 4.56
CA VAL A 91 -1.40 -1.17 4.23
C VAL A 91 -2.19 -2.32 3.59
N ILE A 92 -3.31 -2.72 4.19
CA ILE A 92 -4.16 -3.79 3.65
C ILE A 92 -4.66 -3.40 2.26
N GLN A 93 -5.17 -2.18 2.10
CA GLN A 93 -5.66 -1.71 0.81
C GLN A 93 -4.56 -1.69 -0.26
N GLU A 94 -3.36 -1.24 0.07
CA GLU A 94 -2.22 -1.22 -0.85
C GLU A 94 -1.80 -2.64 -1.27
N ILE A 95 -1.76 -3.58 -0.32
CA ILE A 95 -1.46 -5.00 -0.58
C ILE A 95 -2.49 -5.59 -1.54
N VAL A 96 -3.78 -5.47 -1.22
CA VAL A 96 -4.86 -6.06 -2.02
C VAL A 96 -4.87 -5.45 -3.42
N THR A 97 -4.78 -4.12 -3.52
CA THR A 97 -4.81 -3.41 -4.80
C THR A 97 -3.61 -3.80 -5.68
N SER A 98 -2.40 -3.83 -5.12
CA SER A 98 -1.19 -4.19 -5.87
C SER A 98 -1.24 -5.65 -6.33
N THR A 99 -1.63 -6.56 -5.42
CA THR A 99 -1.67 -8.00 -5.71
C THR A 99 -2.74 -8.34 -6.76
N MET A 100 -3.92 -7.71 -6.68
CA MET A 100 -4.98 -7.92 -7.67
C MET A 100 -4.62 -7.33 -9.04
N ALA A 101 -3.96 -6.17 -9.06
CA ALA A 101 -3.46 -5.59 -10.31
C ALA A 101 -2.47 -6.53 -11.01
N ASP A 102 -1.57 -7.16 -10.25
CA ASP A 102 -0.60 -8.11 -10.77
C ASP A 102 -1.27 -9.42 -11.24
N TYR A 103 -2.23 -9.94 -10.48
CA TYR A 103 -3.02 -11.12 -10.86
C TYR A 103 -3.75 -10.91 -12.20
N VAL A 104 -4.44 -9.78 -12.37
CA VAL A 104 -5.16 -9.45 -13.61
C VAL A 104 -4.20 -9.29 -14.80
N LYS A 105 -3.03 -8.68 -14.60
CA LYS A 105 -2.02 -8.54 -15.66
C LYS A 105 -1.47 -9.90 -16.10
N LYS A 106 -1.17 -10.80 -15.15
CA LYS A 106 -0.67 -12.14 -15.49
C LYS A 106 -1.70 -12.93 -16.31
N GLY A 107 -2.98 -12.89 -15.92
CA GLY A 107 -4.05 -13.56 -16.65
C GLY A 107 -4.34 -12.99 -18.06
N LYS A 108 -3.91 -11.76 -18.36
CA LYS A 108 -4.00 -11.16 -19.71
C LYS A 108 -2.86 -11.58 -20.64
N SER A 109 -1.74 -12.07 -20.11
CA SER A 109 -0.59 -12.52 -20.93
C SER A 109 -0.69 -14.00 -21.34
N GLU A 110 -1.63 -14.75 -20.77
CA GLU A 110 -1.89 -16.17 -21.05
C GLU A 110 -3.09 -16.38 -21.98
N ARG A 111 -3.57 -15.33 -22.66
CA ARG A 111 -4.64 -15.40 -23.68
C ARG A 111 -4.18 -14.80 -25.00
#